data_AF-A0A954W5H6-F1
#
_entry.id   AF-A0A954W5H6-F1
#
_cell.length_a   1.000
_cell.length_b   1.000
_cell.length_c   1.000
_cell.angle_alpha   90.00
_cell.angle_beta   90.00
_cell.angle_gamma   90.00
#
_symmetry.space_group_name_H-M   'P 1'
#
loop_
_entity.id
_entity.type
_entity.pdbx_description
1 polymer ?
#
loop_
_entity_poly.entity_id
_entity_poly.type
_entity_poly.pdbx_seq_one_letter_code
_entity_poly.pdbx_strand_id
1 'polypeptide(L)'
;MSIVHTEHVLVVPTQLLHDLGYFQGFHDDTDRYLERLLDAANTSYRPRDEMERDPSFKQLIPYVIFRHTDADGRVHVFEYTRGKGQGEQR
;
A
#
# COMPACT_ATOMS: atom_id res chain seq x y z
N MET A 1 -11.02 16.02 27.45
CA MET A 1 -9.93 15.28 26.80
C MET A 1 -10.46 14.79 25.46
N SER A 2 -9.83 15.17 24.35
CA SER A 2 -10.15 14.63 23.03
C SER A 2 -9.70 13.17 22.99
N ILE A 3 -10.54 12.27 22.48
CA ILE A 3 -10.18 10.88 22.26
C ILE A 3 -9.29 10.86 21.02
N VAL A 4 -8.01 10.49 21.18
CA VAL A 4 -7.15 10.21 20.03
C VAL A 4 -7.61 8.88 19.45
N HIS A 5 -8.18 8.90 18.25
CA HIS A 5 -8.53 7.70 17.52
C HIS A 5 -7.26 7.09 16.92
N THR A 6 -6.99 5.82 17.21
CA THR A 6 -5.88 5.08 16.60
C THR A 6 -6.28 4.59 15.21
N GLU A 7 -5.59 5.06 14.18
CA GLU A 7 -5.74 4.57 12.81
C GLU A 7 -5.38 3.07 12.74
N HIS A 8 -6.26 2.26 12.15
CA HIS A 8 -5.99 0.86 11.87
C HIS A 8 -5.78 0.65 10.36
N VAL A 9 -4.70 -0.02 9.99
CA VAL A 9 -4.31 -0.30 8.59
C VAL A 9 -4.48 -1.77 8.26
N LEU A 10 -4.74 -2.07 6.99
CA LEU A 10 -4.88 -3.44 6.50
C LEU A 10 -3.50 -4.08 6.31
N VAL A 11 -3.29 -5.23 6.96
CA VAL A 11 -2.02 -5.94 6.91
C VAL A 11 -2.19 -7.44 6.63
N VAL A 12 -1.13 -8.05 6.12
CA VAL A 12 -0.94 -9.50 5.99
C VAL A 12 0.34 -9.95 6.70
N PRO A 13 0.45 -11.21 7.15
CA PRO A 13 1.73 -11.75 7.62
C PRO A 13 2.80 -11.71 6.52
N THR A 14 4.02 -11.29 6.85
CA THR A 14 5.15 -11.29 5.91
C THR A 14 5.42 -12.70 5.36
N GLN A 15 5.22 -13.75 6.18
CA GLN A 15 5.40 -15.14 5.75
C GLN A 15 4.54 -15.51 4.54
N LEU A 16 3.32 -14.96 4.43
CA LEU A 16 2.46 -15.22 3.26
C LEU A 16 3.13 -14.78 1.96
N LEU A 17 3.83 -13.64 1.96
CA LEU A 17 4.58 -13.19 0.78
C LEU A 17 5.74 -14.13 0.46
N HIS A 18 6.42 -14.67 1.48
CA HIS A 18 7.46 -15.68 1.27
C HIS A 18 6.91 -16.96 0.65
N ASP A 19 5.75 -17.42 1.12
CA ASP A 19 5.11 -18.65 0.63
C ASP A 19 4.61 -18.51 -0.81
N LEU A 20 4.13 -17.33 -1.19
CA LEU A 20 3.69 -17.03 -2.56
C LEU A 20 4.86 -16.84 -3.54
N GLY A 21 6.01 -16.41 -3.04
CA GLY A 21 7.21 -16.10 -3.82
C GLY A 21 7.74 -14.72 -3.47
N TYR A 22 8.77 -14.66 -2.61
CA TYR A 22 9.38 -13.39 -2.23
C TYR A 22 10.17 -12.77 -3.38
N PHE A 23 10.06 -11.45 -3.55
CA PHE A 23 10.80 -10.69 -4.54
C PHE A 23 11.25 -9.33 -4.01
N GLN A 24 12.19 -8.71 -4.71
CA GLN A 24 12.68 -7.37 -4.45
C GLN A 24 12.44 -6.50 -5.70
N GLY A 25 11.67 -5.43 -5.57
CA GLY A 25 11.32 -4.55 -6.68
C GLY A 25 9.86 -4.72 -7.11
N PHE A 26 9.62 -4.90 -8.40
CA PHE A 26 8.30 -5.08 -8.99
C PHE A 26 8.15 -6.49 -9.58
N HIS A 27 6.97 -7.08 -9.41
CA HIS A 27 6.60 -8.37 -9.98
C HIS A 27 5.17 -8.23 -10.55
N ASP A 28 4.98 -8.55 -11.83
CA ASP A 28 3.75 -8.28 -12.59
C ASP A 28 2.73 -9.42 -12.59
N ASP A 29 3.11 -10.61 -12.13
CA ASP A 29 2.21 -11.78 -11.94
C ASP A 29 1.12 -11.52 -10.88
N THR A 30 0.12 -10.71 -11.20
CA THR A 30 -0.95 -10.33 -10.27
C THR A 30 -1.78 -11.50 -9.80
N ASP A 31 -2.01 -12.48 -10.67
CA ASP A 31 -2.89 -13.62 -10.40
C ASP A 31 -2.35 -14.48 -9.26
N ARG A 32 -1.02 -14.63 -9.18
CA ARG A 32 -0.35 -15.32 -8.08
C ARG A 32 -0.59 -14.68 -6.70
N TYR A 33 -0.59 -13.35 -6.63
CA TYR A 33 -0.54 -12.65 -5.35
C TYR A 33 -1.90 -12.11 -4.90
N LEU A 34 -2.69 -11.50 -5.79
CA LEU A 34 -3.84 -10.69 -5.41
C LEU A 34 -4.92 -11.48 -4.68
N GLU A 35 -5.29 -12.67 -5.19
CA GLU A 35 -6.32 -13.51 -4.58
C GLU A 35 -5.98 -13.81 -3.11
N ARG A 36 -4.72 -14.17 -2.84
CA ARG A 36 -4.27 -14.60 -1.51
C ARG A 36 -4.03 -13.43 -0.57
N LEU A 37 -3.47 -12.33 -1.08
CA LEU A 37 -3.19 -11.12 -0.28
C LEU A 37 -4.47 -10.35 0.08
N LEU A 38 -5.54 -10.47 -0.71
CA LEU A 38 -6.82 -9.80 -0.45
C LEU A 38 -7.87 -10.71 0.23
N ASP A 39 -7.54 -11.97 0.48
CA ASP A 39 -8.40 -12.88 1.24
C ASP A 39 -8.55 -12.39 2.70
N ALA A 40 -9.80 -12.29 3.16
CA ALA A 40 -10.14 -11.92 4.52
C ALA A 40 -9.56 -12.89 5.57
N ALA A 41 -9.26 -14.14 5.19
CA ALA A 41 -8.60 -15.11 6.07
C ALA A 41 -7.14 -14.75 6.38
N ASN A 42 -6.49 -13.98 5.50
CA ASN A 42 -5.08 -13.61 5.62
C ASN A 42 -4.87 -12.16 6.08
N THR A 43 -5.93 -11.36 6.08
CA THR A 43 -5.87 -9.92 6.35
C THR A 43 -6.44 -9.57 7.73
N SER A 44 -5.92 -8.51 8.32
CA SER A 44 -6.50 -7.92 9.52
C SER A 44 -6.24 -6.42 9.57
N TYR A 45 -7.15 -5.68 10.20
CA TYR A 45 -6.95 -4.27 10.53
C TYR A 45 -6.23 -4.17 11.88
N ARG A 46 -5.08 -3.48 11.93
CA ARG A 46 -4.25 -3.36 13.14
C ARG A 46 -3.73 -1.93 13.34
N PRO A 47 -3.42 -1.51 14.59
CA PRO A 47 -2.89 -0.18 14.87
C PRO A 47 -1.68 0.17 14.00
N ARG A 48 -1.76 1.30 13.29
CA ARG A 48 -0.73 1.71 12.33
C ARG A 48 0.65 1.87 12.97
N ASP A 49 0.69 2.48 14.15
CA ASP A 49 1.92 2.73 14.88
C ASP A 49 2.66 1.43 15.23
N GLU A 50 1.93 0.37 15.58
CA GLU A 50 2.51 -0.96 15.76
C GLU A 50 3.01 -1.54 14.43
N MET A 51 2.18 -1.47 13.38
CA MET A 51 2.47 -2.08 12.07
C MET A 51 3.55 -1.34 11.25
N GLU A 52 3.91 -0.12 11.62
CA GLU A 52 5.08 0.58 11.05
C GLU A 52 6.41 0.03 11.59
N ARG A 53 6.39 -0.73 12.68
CA ARG A 53 7.59 -1.20 13.40
C ARG A 53 7.74 -2.71 13.40
N ASP A 54 6.65 -3.46 13.25
CA ASP A 54 6.67 -4.92 13.24
C ASP A 54 6.94 -5.48 11.83
N PRO A 55 8.13 -6.05 11.56
CA PRO A 55 8.46 -6.63 10.25
C PRO A 55 7.71 -7.93 9.96
N SER A 56 7.04 -8.52 10.94
CA SER A 56 6.25 -9.75 10.80
C SER A 56 4.98 -9.53 9.97
N PHE A 57 4.62 -8.27 9.73
CA PHE A 57 3.48 -7.88 8.90
C PHE A 57 3.91 -6.97 7.75
N LYS A 58 3.17 -7.05 6.65
CA LYS A 58 3.26 -6.13 5.51
C LYS A 58 1.95 -5.35 5.41
N GLN A 59 2.05 -4.04 5.36
CA GLN A 59 0.90 -3.16 5.08
C GLN A 59 0.53 -3.24 3.60
N LEU A 60 -0.75 -3.45 3.30
CA LEU A 60 -1.25 -3.42 1.93
C LEU A 60 -1.54 -1.98 1.53
N ILE A 61 -0.61 -1.36 0.81
CA ILE A 61 -0.68 0.05 0.40
C ILE A 61 -1.06 0.12 -1.08
N PRO A 62 -2.27 0.58 -1.45
CA PRO A 62 -2.62 0.79 -2.85
C PRO A 62 -1.83 1.97 -3.41
N TYR A 63 -1.14 1.75 -4.52
CA TYR A 63 -0.41 2.78 -5.26
C TYR A 63 -1.00 2.88 -6.66
N VAL A 64 -1.38 4.10 -7.07
CA VAL A 64 -2.02 4.35 -8.37
C VAL A 64 -1.18 5.32 -9.19
N ILE A 65 -1.08 5.04 -10.49
CA ILE A 65 -0.47 5.95 -11.46
C ILE A 65 -1.60 6.59 -12.26
N PHE A 66 -1.72 7.92 -12.17
CA PHE A 66 -2.70 8.65 -12.96
C PHE A 66 -2.17 8.93 -14.36
N ARG A 67 -3.00 8.61 -15.36
CA ARG A 67 -2.68 8.78 -16.78
C ARG A 67 -3.80 9.56 -17.47
N HIS A 68 -3.44 10.53 -18.30
CA HIS A 68 -4.34 11.31 -19.14
C HIS A 68 -3.92 11.19 -20.61
N THR A 69 -4.87 11.15 -21.54
CA THR A 69 -4.58 11.22 -22.98
C THR A 69 -5.19 12.51 -23.52
N ASP A 70 -4.38 13.38 -24.11
CA ASP A 70 -4.83 14.67 -24.63
C ASP A 70 -5.55 14.56 -25.99
N ALA A 71 -6.01 15.69 -26.53
CA ALA A 71 -6.74 15.74 -27.79
C ALA A 71 -5.91 15.29 -29.02
N ASP A 72 -4.57 15.39 -28.94
CA ASP A 72 -3.64 14.95 -29.98
C ASP A 72 -3.25 13.46 -29.80
N GLY A 73 -3.85 12.76 -28.83
CA GLY A 73 -3.59 11.35 -28.53
C GLY A 73 -2.32 11.10 -27.71
N ARG A 74 -1.67 12.14 -27.17
CA ARG A 74 -0.46 11.97 -26.35
C ARG A 74 -0.81 11.55 -24.93
N VAL A 75 -0.06 10.60 -24.41
CA VAL A 75 -0.20 10.10 -23.04
C VAL A 75 0.65 10.93 -22.09
N HIS A 76 0.01 11.45 -21.05
CA HIS A 76 0.62 12.18 -19.94
C HIS A 76 0.48 11.36 -18.66
N VAL A 77 1.55 11.33 -17.86
CA VAL A 77 1.55 10.74 -16.51
C VAL A 77 1.58 11.87 -15.50
N PHE A 78 0.78 11.78 -14.44
CA PHE A 78 0.80 12.77 -13.37
C PHE A 78 2.10 12.64 -12.57
N GLU A 79 2.91 13.69 -12.60
CA GLU A 79 4.15 13.81 -11.83
C GLU A 79 4.03 14.97 -10.86
N TYR A 80 4.34 14.72 -9.59
CA TYR A 80 4.28 15.73 -8.54
C TYR A 80 5.52 15.62 -7.66
N THR A 81 6.13 16.78 -7.39
CA THR A 81 7.16 16.92 -6.37
C THR A 81 6.58 17.67 -5.19
N ARG A 82 6.72 17.09 -3.99
CA ARG A 82 6.19 17.66 -2.77
C ARG A 82 6.83 19.00 -2.43
N GLY A 83 6.00 20.05 -2.37
CA GLY A 83 6.38 21.36 -1.87
C GLY A 83 6.45 21.41 -0.33
N LYS A 84 7.10 22.42 0.23
CA LYS A 84 7.35 22.57 1.68
C LYS A 84 6.10 22.78 2.56
N GLY A 85 4.91 22.94 1.98
CA GLY A 85 3.71 23.43 2.70
C GLY A 85 2.53 22.46 2.80
N GLN A 86 2.67 21.20 2.39
CA GLN A 86 1.56 20.25 2.39
C GLN A 86 2.01 18.96 3.09
N GLY A 87 1.56 18.77 4.32
CA GLY A 87 1.77 17.58 5.13
C GLY A 87 0.84 17.57 6.31
N GLU A 88 0.26 16.40 6.61
CA GLU A 88 -0.28 16.15 7.93
C GLU A 88 0.84 16.40 8.95
N GLN A 89 0.60 17.32 9.88
CA GLN A 89 1.43 17.42 11.06
C GLN A 89 1.27 16.10 11.81
N ARG A 90 2.38 15.41 12.03
CA ARG A 90 2.42 14.25 12.93
C ARG A 90 2.25 14.72 14.37
#